data_AF-A0ABC9VZW9-F1
#
_entry.id   AF-A0ABC9VZW9-F1
#
_cell.length_a   1.000
_cell.length_b   1.000
_cell.length_c   1.000
_cell.angle_alpha   90.00
_cell.angle_beta   90.00
_cell.angle_gamma   90.00
#
_symmetry.space_group_name_H-M   'P 1'
#
loop_
_entity.id
_entity.type
_entity.pdbx_description
1 polymer ?
#
loop_
_entity_poly.entity_id
_entity_poly.type
_entity_poly.pdbx_seq_one_letter_code
_entity_poly.pdbx_strand_id
1 'polypeptide(L)'
;MALLGALRLSLACLLLCSAAPKPTCDPSACTPCPERDVEGPTTAAAGGCCPPCPPPCACPPYLESDCEMQGFASGLVPVGRSFYIDFARKLCTCHPGGDITCAPLCPRLPPTCQAVGSPVADGCPRCVCYDEEEMAVPAGTITARGAQICTCPPQGGRLQCSSGEGKE
;
A
#
# COMPACT_ATOMS: atom_id res chain seq x y z
N MET A 1 -60.37 -11.61 48.13
CA MET A 1 -59.03 -12.15 47.84
C MET A 1 -58.71 -12.27 46.33
N ALA A 2 -59.54 -11.77 45.40
CA ALA A 2 -59.27 -11.86 43.95
C ALA A 2 -58.43 -10.69 43.39
N LEU A 3 -58.48 -9.49 43.99
CA LEU A 3 -57.76 -8.31 43.50
C LEU A 3 -56.24 -8.39 43.66
N LEU A 4 -55.73 -9.06 44.71
CA LEU A 4 -54.28 -9.19 44.94
C LEU A 4 -53.60 -10.13 43.94
N GLY A 5 -54.32 -11.11 43.39
CA GLY A 5 -53.79 -12.03 42.39
C GLY A 5 -53.62 -11.37 41.02
N ALA A 6 -54.57 -10.54 40.61
CA ALA A 6 -54.52 -9.81 39.34
C ALA A 6 -53.40 -8.76 39.33
N LEU A 7 -53.17 -8.07 40.45
CA LEU A 7 -52.10 -7.07 40.58
C LEU A 7 -50.69 -7.70 40.57
N ARG A 8 -50.54 -8.93 41.09
CA ARG A 8 -49.25 -9.64 41.05
C ARG A 8 -48.95 -10.21 39.66
N LEU A 9 -49.96 -10.67 38.93
CA LEU A 9 -49.78 -11.13 37.55
C LEU A 9 -49.40 -9.98 36.60
N SER A 10 -50.00 -8.80 36.77
CA SER A 10 -49.69 -7.63 35.94
C SER A 10 -48.28 -7.08 36.22
N LEU A 11 -47.84 -7.04 37.48
CA LEU A 11 -46.47 -6.64 37.82
C LEU A 11 -45.42 -7.62 37.27
N ALA A 12 -45.70 -8.93 37.31
CA ALA A 12 -44.82 -9.93 36.73
C ALA A 12 -44.73 -9.81 35.20
N CYS A 13 -45.85 -9.54 34.52
CA CYS A 13 -45.86 -9.33 33.07
C CYS A 13 -45.06 -8.09 32.66
N LEU A 14 -45.15 -6.99 33.41
CA LEU A 14 -44.37 -5.77 33.17
C LEU A 14 -42.86 -5.96 33.42
N LEU A 15 -42.49 -6.76 34.42
CA LEU A 15 -41.09 -7.10 34.70
C LEU A 15 -40.49 -7.99 33.60
N LEU A 16 -41.23 -8.96 33.06
CA LEU A 16 -40.75 -9.82 31.97
C LEU A 16 -40.64 -9.08 30.61
N CYS A 17 -41.45 -8.05 30.34
CA CYS A 17 -41.38 -7.28 29.10
C CYS A 17 -40.18 -6.31 29.03
N SER A 18 -39.51 -6.03 30.15
CA SER A 18 -38.37 -5.09 30.19
C SER A 18 -37.01 -5.71 29.80
N ALA A 19 -36.95 -7.03 29.60
CA ALA A 19 -35.75 -7.75 29.21
C ALA A 19 -35.73 -8.03 27.69
N ALA A 20 -35.90 -6.98 26.87
CA ALA A 20 -35.47 -7.09 25.48
C ALA A 20 -33.94 -7.25 25.48
N PRO A 21 -33.37 -8.31 24.89
CA PRO A 21 -31.93 -8.45 24.79
C PRO A 21 -31.40 -7.23 24.04
N LYS A 22 -30.45 -6.51 24.65
CA LYS A 22 -29.69 -5.49 23.93
C LYS A 22 -29.13 -6.16 22.67
N PRO A 23 -29.32 -5.60 21.47
CA PRO A 23 -28.70 -6.16 20.29
C PRO A 23 -27.21 -6.28 20.55
N THR A 24 -26.71 -7.52 20.65
CA THR A 24 -25.28 -7.78 20.78
C THR A 24 -24.65 -7.37 19.46
N CYS A 25 -23.97 -6.23 19.53
CA CYS A 25 -23.21 -5.68 18.44
C CYS A 25 -22.06 -6.61 18.10
N ASP A 26 -22.14 -7.29 16.96
CA ASP A 26 -20.99 -8.00 16.39
C ASP A 26 -20.26 -7.07 15.42
N PRO A 27 -19.12 -6.47 15.82
CA PRO A 27 -18.36 -5.57 14.94
C PRO A 27 -17.79 -6.30 13.72
N SER A 28 -17.72 -7.64 13.72
CA SER A 28 -17.25 -8.42 12.56
C SER A 28 -18.31 -8.61 11.48
N ALA A 29 -19.59 -8.31 11.79
CA ALA A 29 -20.69 -8.34 10.84
C ALA A 29 -20.82 -7.03 10.01
N CYS A 30 -19.94 -6.05 10.25
CA CYS A 30 -19.95 -4.79 9.53
C CYS A 30 -19.44 -4.96 8.10
N THR A 31 -20.18 -4.41 7.14
CA THR A 31 -19.74 -4.34 5.75
C THR A 31 -18.50 -3.44 5.64
N PRO A 32 -17.46 -3.85 4.88
CA PRO A 32 -16.32 -2.98 4.57
C PRO A 32 -16.77 -1.67 3.93
N CYS A 33 -16.01 -0.61 4.16
CA CYS A 33 -16.26 0.68 3.53
C CYS A 33 -16.15 0.58 1.99
N PRO A 34 -17.03 1.27 1.25
CA PRO A 34 -17.02 1.22 -0.21
C PRO A 34 -15.68 1.72 -0.76
N GLU A 35 -15.17 1.01 -1.77
CA GLU A 35 -13.83 1.24 -2.33
C GLU A 35 -13.80 2.23 -3.51
N ARG A 36 -14.95 2.74 -3.93
CA ARG A 36 -15.10 3.64 -5.09
C ARG A 36 -15.31 5.08 -4.62
N ASP A 37 -14.99 6.03 -5.49
CA ASP A 37 -15.35 7.44 -5.35
C ASP A 37 -16.82 7.54 -4.95
N VAL A 38 -17.07 7.86 -3.68
CA VAL A 38 -18.42 8.07 -3.20
C VAL A 38 -18.83 9.48 -3.63
N GLU A 39 -19.31 9.62 -4.86
CA GLU A 39 -20.17 10.75 -5.24
C GLU A 39 -21.52 10.58 -4.54
N GLY A 40 -21.55 10.88 -3.24
CA GLY A 40 -22.76 10.84 -2.44
C GLY A 40 -22.45 10.87 -0.95
N PRO A 41 -23.32 11.46 -0.12
CA PRO A 41 -23.14 11.36 1.32
C PRO A 41 -23.25 9.88 1.70
N THR A 42 -22.20 9.32 2.34
CA THR A 42 -22.21 8.01 3.00
C THR A 42 -23.27 8.02 4.10
N THR A 43 -24.52 7.86 3.69
CA THR A 43 -25.69 7.74 4.55
C THR A 43 -25.92 6.26 4.83
N ALA A 44 -25.03 5.68 5.62
CA ALA A 44 -25.27 4.41 6.30
C ALA A 44 -24.53 4.47 7.66
N ALA A 45 -25.18 4.47 8.83
CA ALA A 45 -26.59 4.31 9.14
C ALA A 45 -26.91 5.14 10.40
N ALA A 46 -27.94 5.98 10.33
CA ALA A 46 -28.61 6.45 11.53
C ALA A 46 -29.32 5.24 12.16
N GLY A 47 -28.65 4.54 13.08
CA GLY A 47 -29.20 3.42 13.86
C GLY A 47 -28.50 2.07 13.75
N GLY A 48 -27.38 1.96 13.02
CA GLY A 48 -26.62 0.70 12.89
C GLY A 48 -25.52 0.53 13.94
N CYS A 49 -25.17 -0.72 14.24
CA CYS A 49 -24.08 -1.08 15.14
C CYS A 49 -22.68 -0.64 14.67
N CYS A 50 -22.54 -0.38 13.37
CA CYS A 50 -21.25 -0.15 12.73
C CYS A 50 -20.81 1.31 12.81
N PRO A 51 -19.52 1.58 13.06
CA PRO A 51 -18.99 2.92 12.98
C PRO A 51 -19.13 3.46 11.55
N PRO A 52 -19.28 4.80 11.38
CA PRO A 52 -19.25 5.40 10.06
C PRO A 52 -17.88 5.20 9.41
N CYS A 53 -17.86 5.15 8.08
CA CYS A 53 -16.61 5.10 7.34
C CYS A 53 -15.78 6.37 7.57
N PRO A 54 -14.45 6.23 7.71
CA PRO A 54 -13.58 7.40 7.82
C PRO A 54 -13.63 8.24 6.54
N PRO A 55 -13.45 9.56 6.64
CA PRO A 55 -13.41 10.41 5.46
C PRO A 55 -12.21 10.05 4.57
N PRO A 56 -12.33 10.18 3.24
CA PRO A 56 -11.21 9.92 2.33
C PRO A 56 -10.10 10.96 2.48
N CYS A 57 -8.89 10.60 2.04
CA CYS A 57 -7.79 11.55 1.91
C CYS A 57 -7.97 12.40 0.66
N ALA A 58 -7.70 13.70 0.76
CA ALA A 58 -7.55 14.55 -0.42
C ALA A 58 -6.18 14.30 -1.05
N CYS A 59 -6.14 14.14 -2.38
CA CYS A 59 -4.89 14.03 -3.10
C CYS A 59 -4.12 15.35 -3.01
N PRO A 60 -2.85 15.31 -2.57
CA PRO A 60 -2.00 16.48 -2.62
C PRO A 60 -1.86 17.00 -4.06
N PRO A 61 -1.71 18.31 -4.29
CA PRO A 61 -1.59 18.87 -5.64
C PRO A 61 -0.47 18.25 -6.48
N TYR A 62 0.62 17.81 -5.84
CA TYR A 62 1.75 17.17 -6.53
C TYR A 62 1.49 15.71 -6.92
N LEU A 63 0.38 15.10 -6.48
CA LEU A 63 -0.05 13.73 -6.81
C LEU A 63 -1.39 13.70 -7.56
N GLU A 64 -1.96 14.84 -7.92
CA GLU A 64 -3.30 14.93 -8.53
C GLU A 64 -3.42 14.06 -9.78
N SER A 65 -2.49 14.21 -10.74
CA SER A 65 -2.47 13.40 -11.95
C SER A 65 -2.23 11.90 -11.68
N ASP A 66 -1.43 11.56 -10.68
CA ASP A 66 -1.21 10.17 -10.29
C ASP A 66 -2.48 9.54 -9.71
N CYS A 67 -3.21 10.28 -8.87
CA CYS A 67 -4.51 9.85 -8.34
C CYS A 67 -5.54 9.64 -9.46
N GLU A 68 -5.65 10.60 -10.38
CA GLU A 68 -6.57 10.52 -11.52
C GLU A 68 -6.27 9.31 -12.41
N MET A 69 -5.00 9.10 -12.77
CA MET A 69 -4.57 7.95 -13.58
C MET A 69 -4.89 6.61 -12.92
N GLN A 70 -4.96 6.57 -11.59
CA GLN A 70 -5.28 5.39 -10.80
C GLN A 70 -6.79 5.22 -10.55
N GLY A 71 -7.61 6.10 -11.13
CA GLY A 71 -9.05 6.04 -11.08
C GLY A 71 -9.68 6.74 -9.88
N PHE A 72 -8.95 7.65 -9.21
CA PHE A 72 -9.48 8.55 -8.19
C PHE A 72 -9.76 9.92 -8.80
N ALA A 73 -10.73 9.96 -9.73
CA ALA A 73 -11.00 11.16 -10.55
C ALA A 73 -11.56 12.33 -9.72
N SER A 74 -12.12 12.06 -8.54
CA SER A 74 -12.57 13.10 -7.61
C SER A 74 -11.42 13.75 -6.82
N GLY A 75 -10.18 13.24 -6.97
CA GLY A 75 -9.06 13.60 -6.12
C GLY A 75 -9.18 13.07 -4.69
N LEU A 76 -10.12 12.15 -4.41
CA LEU A 76 -10.34 11.56 -3.09
C LEU A 76 -9.91 10.09 -3.09
N VAL A 77 -9.02 9.72 -2.18
CA VAL A 77 -8.56 8.35 -1.99
C VAL A 77 -9.23 7.76 -0.75
N PRO A 78 -10.01 6.67 -0.85
CA PRO A 78 -10.60 6.05 0.32
C PRO A 78 -9.53 5.53 1.29
N VAL A 79 -9.78 5.61 2.59
CA VAL A 79 -8.86 5.14 3.62
C VAL A 79 -8.53 3.67 3.44
N GLY A 80 -7.25 3.32 3.56
CA GLY A 80 -6.73 1.97 3.35
C GLY A 80 -6.45 1.64 1.88
N ARG A 81 -6.81 2.51 0.93
CA ARG A 81 -6.47 2.33 -0.48
C ARG A 81 -5.04 2.81 -0.74
N SER A 82 -4.40 2.12 -1.68
CA SER A 82 -3.06 2.42 -2.14
C SER A 82 -3.01 2.55 -3.65
N PHE A 83 -2.04 3.31 -4.14
CA PHE A 83 -1.82 3.55 -5.55
C PHE A 83 -0.34 3.73 -5.86
N TYR A 84 0.04 3.39 -7.09
CA TYR A 84 1.43 3.43 -7.53
C TYR A 84 1.74 4.75 -8.21
N ILE A 85 2.93 5.28 -7.94
CA ILE A 85 3.49 6.45 -8.64
C ILE A 85 4.90 6.13 -9.13
N ASP A 86 5.50 7.06 -9.89
CA ASP A 86 6.89 6.96 -10.36
C ASP A 86 7.18 5.64 -11.12
N PHE A 87 6.31 5.23 -12.04
CA PHE A 87 6.40 3.95 -12.77
C PHE A 87 6.40 2.72 -11.84
N ALA A 88 5.48 2.71 -10.87
CA ALA A 88 5.37 1.66 -9.86
C ALA A 88 6.62 1.45 -8.99
N ARG A 89 7.42 2.52 -8.80
CA ARG A 89 8.57 2.51 -7.89
C ARG A 89 8.24 3.04 -6.50
N LYS A 90 7.07 3.64 -6.32
CA LYS A 90 6.55 4.06 -5.01
C LYS A 90 5.09 3.64 -4.87
N LEU A 91 4.72 3.27 -3.64
CA LEU A 91 3.36 2.94 -3.23
C LEU A 91 2.89 4.01 -2.25
N CYS A 92 1.85 4.75 -2.63
CA CYS A 92 1.18 5.72 -1.78
C CYS A 92 -0.05 5.08 -1.13
N THR A 93 -0.31 5.37 0.15
CA THR A 93 -1.45 4.82 0.90
C THR A 93 -2.15 5.92 1.68
N CYS A 94 -3.49 5.96 1.60
CA CYS A 94 -4.32 6.84 2.42
C CYS A 94 -4.53 6.24 3.81
N HIS A 95 -4.11 6.96 4.85
CA HIS A 95 -4.23 6.53 6.24
C HIS A 95 -5.45 7.16 6.94
N PRO A 96 -5.96 6.50 8.00
CA PRO A 96 -6.90 7.16 8.91
C PRO A 96 -6.26 8.45 9.45
N GLY A 97 -6.90 9.60 9.20
CA GLY A 97 -6.34 10.92 9.52
C GLY A 97 -6.33 11.88 8.33
N GLY A 98 -6.47 11.36 7.10
CA GLY A 98 -6.52 12.16 5.89
C GLY A 98 -5.17 12.33 5.18
N ASP A 99 -4.13 11.70 5.71
CA ASP A 99 -2.77 11.77 5.15
C ASP A 99 -2.50 10.65 4.14
N ILE A 100 -1.85 11.01 3.03
CA ILE A 100 -1.30 10.06 2.07
C ILE A 100 0.22 9.97 2.30
N THR A 101 0.72 8.77 2.59
CA THR A 101 2.17 8.52 2.70
C THR A 101 2.65 7.62 1.57
N CYS A 102 3.83 7.92 1.02
CA CYS A 102 4.40 7.17 -0.09
C CYS A 102 5.72 6.52 0.31
N ALA A 103 5.80 5.20 0.14
CA ALA A 103 7.01 4.42 0.40
C ALA A 103 7.67 3.98 -0.91
N PRO A 104 9.00 4.03 -1.03
CA PRO A 104 9.70 3.45 -2.16
C PRO A 104 9.60 1.92 -2.12
N LEU A 105 9.36 1.31 -3.28
CA LEU A 105 9.33 -0.13 -3.48
C LEU A 105 10.70 -0.67 -3.91
N CYS A 106 11.54 0.20 -4.47
CA CYS A 106 12.89 -0.15 -4.88
C CYS A 106 13.92 0.24 -3.81
N PRO A 107 15.04 -0.50 -3.71
CA PRO A 107 16.18 -0.09 -2.90
C PRO A 107 16.68 1.30 -3.33
N ARG A 108 17.08 2.11 -2.34
CA ARG A 108 17.75 3.38 -2.64
C ARG A 108 19.14 3.10 -3.21
N LEU A 109 19.49 3.82 -4.27
CA LEU A 109 20.83 3.79 -4.82
C LEU A 109 21.81 4.53 -3.89
N PRO A 110 23.04 4.02 -3.73
CA PRO A 110 24.06 4.74 -2.98
C PRO A 110 24.43 6.03 -3.73
N PRO A 111 24.74 7.13 -3.02
CA PRO A 111 25.11 8.41 -3.65
C PRO A 111 26.42 8.32 -4.44
N THR A 112 27.22 7.28 -4.19
CA THR A 112 28.47 7.00 -4.91
C THR A 112 28.24 6.29 -6.24
N CYS A 113 27.00 5.91 -6.59
CA CYS A 113 26.71 5.18 -7.81
C CYS A 113 27.05 6.01 -9.05
N GLN A 114 27.93 5.49 -9.91
CA GLN A 114 28.44 6.17 -11.09
C GLN A 114 27.56 5.94 -12.33
N ALA A 115 26.87 4.81 -12.39
CA ALA A 115 25.98 4.46 -13.50
C ALA A 115 24.79 3.63 -13.02
N VAL A 116 23.61 3.93 -13.56
CA VAL A 116 22.33 3.33 -13.16
C VAL A 116 21.73 2.59 -14.34
N GLY A 117 21.18 1.42 -14.08
CA GLY A 117 20.45 0.63 -15.07
C GLY A 117 19.46 -0.31 -14.39
N SER A 118 18.68 -1.02 -15.21
CA SER A 118 17.71 -2.03 -14.73
C SER A 118 18.11 -3.40 -15.28
N PRO A 119 19.18 -4.02 -14.74
CA PRO A 119 19.70 -5.29 -15.26
C PRO A 119 18.75 -6.47 -14.98
N VAL A 120 17.67 -6.25 -14.23
CA VAL A 120 16.64 -7.24 -13.90
C VAL A 120 15.28 -6.68 -14.31
N ALA A 121 14.39 -7.55 -14.76
CA ALA A 121 13.03 -7.21 -15.21
C ALA A 121 12.05 -6.86 -14.07
N ASP A 122 12.55 -6.46 -12.89
CA ASP A 122 11.73 -5.99 -11.76
C ASP A 122 11.48 -4.47 -11.79
N GLY A 123 12.05 -3.77 -12.77
CA GLY A 123 11.90 -2.32 -12.95
C GLY A 123 12.66 -1.48 -11.94
N CYS A 124 13.36 -2.10 -10.98
CA CYS A 124 14.10 -1.37 -9.96
C CYS A 124 15.48 -0.94 -10.45
N PRO A 125 15.81 0.37 -10.38
CA PRO A 125 17.12 0.85 -10.77
C PRO A 125 18.17 0.29 -9.82
N ARG A 126 19.28 -0.16 -10.39
CA ARG A 126 20.45 -0.67 -9.67
C ARG A 126 21.70 0.04 -10.14
N CYS A 127 22.72 0.03 -9.29
CA CYS A 127 24.03 0.44 -9.72
C CYS A 127 24.61 -0.64 -10.65
N VAL A 128 25.13 -0.21 -11.81
CA VAL A 128 25.60 -1.11 -12.86
C VAL A 128 26.91 -0.62 -13.46
N CYS A 129 27.61 -1.51 -14.13
CA CYS A 129 28.57 -1.16 -15.15
C CYS A 129 27.96 -1.39 -16.53
N TYR A 130 28.40 -0.62 -17.51
CA TYR A 130 28.16 -0.93 -18.91
C TYR A 130 29.42 -1.55 -19.50
N ASP A 131 29.24 -2.55 -20.35
CA ASP A 131 30.28 -3.05 -21.23
C ASP A 131 30.29 -2.29 -22.57
N GLU A 132 31.15 -2.72 -23.50
CA GLU A 132 31.23 -2.14 -24.85
C GLU A 132 29.97 -2.37 -25.70
N GLU A 133 29.11 -3.32 -25.31
CA GLU A 133 27.86 -3.68 -25.99
C GLU A 133 26.65 -2.99 -25.32
N GLU A 134 26.90 -2.07 -24.39
CA GLU A 134 25.91 -1.39 -23.54
C GLU A 134 25.02 -2.33 -22.71
N MET A 135 25.47 -3.57 -22.47
CA MET A 135 24.82 -4.51 -21.58
C MET A 135 25.13 -4.16 -20.12
N ALA A 136 24.07 -3.96 -19.33
CA ALA A 136 24.19 -3.63 -17.92
C ALA A 136 24.62 -4.84 -17.08
N VAL A 137 25.76 -4.71 -16.42
CA VAL A 137 26.30 -5.69 -15.47
C VAL A 137 26.08 -5.18 -14.04
N PRO A 138 25.46 -5.93 -13.13
CA PRO A 138 25.22 -5.46 -11.76
C PRO A 138 26.52 -5.09 -11.03
N ALA A 139 26.49 -4.01 -10.25
CA ALA A 139 27.63 -3.60 -9.43
C ALA A 139 28.07 -4.68 -8.43
N GLY A 140 29.37 -4.78 -8.20
CA GLY A 140 29.98 -5.77 -7.31
C GLY A 140 30.05 -7.19 -7.88
N THR A 141 29.70 -7.39 -9.16
CA THR A 141 29.78 -8.70 -9.80
C THR A 141 31.15 -8.95 -10.43
N ILE A 142 31.54 -10.22 -10.45
CA ILE A 142 32.68 -10.74 -11.20
C ILE A 142 32.11 -11.71 -12.24
N THR A 143 32.44 -11.49 -13.51
CA THR A 143 31.96 -12.29 -14.63
C THR A 143 33.13 -12.68 -15.53
N ALA A 144 33.08 -13.88 -16.11
CA ALA A 144 34.06 -14.33 -17.08
C ALA A 144 33.56 -14.02 -18.50
N ARG A 145 34.43 -13.43 -19.33
CA ARG A 145 34.17 -13.16 -20.76
C ARG A 145 35.29 -13.75 -21.60
N GLY A 146 35.03 -14.91 -22.19
CA GLY A 146 36.07 -15.68 -22.87
C GLY A 146 37.21 -16.00 -21.90
N ALA A 147 38.42 -15.52 -22.21
CA ALA A 147 39.62 -15.69 -21.36
C ALA A 147 39.83 -14.55 -20.34
N GLN A 148 38.95 -13.55 -20.30
CA GLN A 148 39.07 -12.40 -19.40
C GLN A 148 38.16 -12.56 -18.19
N ILE A 149 38.64 -12.08 -17.03
CA ILE A 149 37.84 -11.91 -15.83
C ILE A 149 37.50 -10.42 -15.72
N CYS A 150 36.22 -10.11 -15.71
CA CYS A 150 35.70 -8.76 -15.62
C CYS A 150 35.05 -8.53 -14.26
N THR A 151 35.41 -7.44 -13.59
CA THR A 151 34.83 -7.03 -12.32
C THR A 151 34.12 -5.70 -12.48
N CYS A 152 32.87 -5.63 -12.04
CA CYS A 152 32.15 -4.38 -11.90
C CYS A 152 32.31 -3.85 -10.47
N PRO A 153 32.90 -2.66 -10.25
CA PRO A 153 33.04 -2.08 -8.92
C PRO A 153 31.69 -1.90 -8.21
N PRO A 154 31.65 -1.89 -6.85
CA PRO A 154 30.40 -1.68 -6.10
C PRO A 154 29.70 -0.34 -6.40
N GLN A 155 30.46 0.67 -6.81
CA GLN A 155 29.96 1.96 -7.24
C GLN A 155 29.51 1.99 -8.72
N GLY A 156 29.56 0.86 -9.44
CA GLY A 156 29.22 0.79 -10.86
C GLY A 156 30.22 1.56 -11.73
N GLY A 157 29.76 1.95 -12.93
CA GLY A 157 30.53 2.74 -13.89
C GLY A 157 31.14 1.89 -15.00
N ARG A 158 32.48 1.84 -15.07
CA ARG A 158 33.19 1.10 -16.13
C ARG A 158 33.52 -0.32 -15.69
N LEU A 159 33.18 -1.30 -16.52
CA LEU A 159 33.58 -2.70 -16.33
C LEU A 159 35.11 -2.82 -16.45
N GLN A 160 35.75 -3.51 -15.50
CA GLN A 160 37.20 -3.67 -15.46
C GLN A 160 37.57 -5.11 -15.80
N CYS A 161 38.17 -5.34 -16.98
CA CYS A 161 38.54 -6.68 -17.43
C CYS A 161 40.06 -6.87 -17.43
N SER A 162 40.53 -7.98 -16.88
CA SER A 162 41.92 -8.44 -16.99
C SER A 162 41.96 -9.80 -17.70
N SER A 163 42.99 -10.05 -18.50
CA SER A 163 43.29 -11.38 -19.00
C SER A 163 43.52 -12.31 -17.83
N GLY A 164 42.78 -13.42 -17.75
CA GLY A 164 43.07 -14.46 -16.77
C GLY A 164 44.44 -15.03 -17.09
N GLU A 165 45.45 -14.72 -16.27
CA GLU A 165 46.70 -15.48 -16.27
C GLU A 165 46.37 -16.89 -15.78
N GLY A 166 45.93 -17.75 -16.70
CA GLY A 166 46.16 -19.17 -16.59
C GLY A 166 47.67 -19.34 -16.51
N LYS A 167 48.20 -19.60 -15.32
CA LYS A 167 49.49 -20.26 -15.19
C LYS A 167 49.40 -21.54 -16.02
N GLU A 168 50.16 -21.58 -17.12
CA GLU A 168 50.56 -22.81 -17.80
C GLU A 168 51.08 -23.86 -16.80
#